data_AF-A0A953W8Y0-F1
#
_entry.id   AF-A0A953W8Y0-F1
#
_cell.length_a   1.000
_cell.length_b   1.000
_cell.length_c   1.000
_cell.angle_alpha   90.00
_cell.angle_beta   90.00
_cell.angle_gamma   90.00
#
_symmetry.space_group_name_H-M   'P 1'
#
loop_
_entity.id
_entity.type
_entity.pdbx_description
1 polymer ?
#
loop_
_entity_poly.entity_id
_entity_poly.type
_entity_poly.pdbx_seq_one_letter_code
_entity_poly.pdbx_strand_id
1 'polypeptide(L)'
;YVNAVSRNLQLWTAITADIVSEGNGLPAALRAQLLALAGFVRRASFDALSKGVTAETRTLVEINRNVAGGLRRSLASGHAP
;
A
#
# COMPACT_ATOMS: atom_id res chain seq x y z
N TYR A 1 -10.35 5.01 14.42
CA TYR A 1 -9.84 4.09 13.37
C TYR A 1 -10.31 4.49 11.97
N VAL A 2 -11.59 4.87 11.77
CA VAL A 2 -12.15 5.31 10.47
C VAL A 2 -11.26 6.30 9.70
N ASN A 3 -10.80 7.38 10.35
CA ASN A 3 -9.92 8.36 9.71
C ASN A 3 -8.59 7.75 9.25
N ALA A 4 -7.97 6.89 10.08
CA ALA A 4 -6.73 6.21 9.74
C ALA A 4 -6.89 5.24 8.56
N VAL A 5 -7.99 4.46 8.53
CA VAL A 5 -8.31 3.57 7.42
C VAL A 5 -8.59 4.36 6.13
N SER A 6 -9.30 5.47 6.23
CA SER A 6 -9.58 6.34 5.07
C SER A 6 -8.30 6.96 4.50
N ARG A 7 -7.40 7.46 5.35
CA ARG A 7 -6.08 7.97 4.93
C ARG A 7 -5.22 6.87 4.30
N ASN A 8 -5.25 5.65 4.86
CA ASN A 8 -4.56 4.51 4.27
C ASN A 8 -5.08 4.21 2.86
N LEU A 9 -6.40 4.22 2.67
CA LEU A 9 -7.00 4.01 1.35
C LEU A 9 -6.59 5.11 0.34
N GLN A 10 -6.55 6.37 0.77
CA GLN A 10 -6.09 7.48 -0.07
C GLN A 10 -4.63 7.30 -0.49
N LEU A 11 -3.75 6.94 0.44
CA LEU A 11 -2.34 6.66 0.16
C LEU A 11 -2.19 5.55 -0.90
N TRP A 12 -2.85 4.42 -0.70
CA TRP A 12 -2.77 3.29 -1.63
C TRP A 12 -3.40 3.58 -2.99
N THR A 13 -4.38 4.49 -3.05
CA THR A 13 -4.93 4.99 -4.31
C THR A 13 -3.88 5.80 -5.08
N ALA A 14 -3.17 6.71 -4.42
CA ALA A 14 -2.09 7.49 -5.03
C ALA A 14 -0.92 6.60 -5.50
N ILE A 15 -0.49 5.66 -4.66
CA ILE A 15 0.54 4.67 -5.01
C ILE A 15 0.13 3.87 -6.25
N THR A 16 -1.11 3.39 -6.30
CA THR A 16 -1.62 2.63 -7.45
C THR A 16 -1.62 3.47 -8.73
N ALA A 17 -2.07 4.73 -8.63
CA ALA A 17 -2.11 5.64 -9.77
C ALA A 17 -0.70 5.89 -10.35
N ASP A 18 0.31 6.06 -9.49
CA ASP A 18 1.70 6.18 -9.91
C ASP A 18 2.20 4.90 -10.60
N ILE A 19 1.99 3.73 -9.97
CA ILE A 19 2.43 2.42 -10.48
C ILE A 19 1.87 2.11 -11.87
N VAL A 20 0.63 2.50 -12.17
CA VAL A 20 0.02 2.21 -13.48
C VAL A 20 0.37 3.26 -14.54
N SER A 21 0.97 4.39 -14.17
CA SER A 21 1.39 5.40 -15.12
C SER A 21 2.49 4.87 -16.05
N GLU A 22 2.52 5.39 -17.28
CA GLU A 22 3.51 4.99 -18.30
C GLU A 22 4.95 5.33 -17.90
N GLY A 23 5.14 6.32 -17.05
CA GLY A 23 6.45 6.79 -16.59
C GLY A 23 7.00 6.06 -15.35
N ASN A 24 6.27 5.10 -14.78
CA ASN A 24 6.73 4.39 -13.58
C ASN A 24 7.90 3.45 -13.92
N GLY A 25 9.06 3.69 -13.31
CA GLY A 25 10.31 2.99 -13.58
C GLY A 25 10.46 1.62 -12.90
N LEU A 26 9.46 1.17 -12.13
CA LEU A 26 9.58 -0.07 -11.38
C LEU A 26 9.58 -1.30 -12.31
N PRO A 27 10.36 -2.34 -12.00
CA PRO A 27 10.29 -3.61 -12.71
C PRO A 27 8.87 -4.17 -12.74
N ALA A 28 8.44 -4.74 -13.87
CA ALA A 28 7.08 -5.25 -14.06
C ALA A 28 6.64 -6.22 -12.96
N ALA A 29 7.55 -7.10 -12.51
CA ALA A 29 7.27 -8.04 -11.41
C ALA A 29 6.99 -7.34 -10.07
N LEU A 30 7.66 -6.22 -9.79
CA LEU A 30 7.43 -5.44 -8.58
C LEU A 30 6.12 -4.66 -8.67
N ARG A 31 5.81 -4.08 -9.84
CA ARG A 31 4.51 -3.43 -10.11
C ARG A 31 3.36 -4.40 -9.87
N ALA A 32 3.44 -5.62 -10.42
CA ALA A 32 2.41 -6.64 -10.23
C ALA A 32 2.19 -7.00 -8.74
N GLN A 33 3.26 -7.16 -7.97
CA GLN A 33 3.18 -7.43 -6.53
C GLN A 33 2.54 -6.28 -5.75
N LEU A 34 2.93 -5.03 -6.05
CA LEU A 34 2.37 -3.84 -5.41
C LEU A 34 0.88 -3.63 -5.77
N LEU A 35 0.48 -3.94 -7.00
CA LEU A 35 -0.93 -3.88 -7.43
C LEU A 35 -1.78 -4.94 -6.71
N ALA A 36 -1.26 -6.17 -6.55
CA ALA A 36 -1.94 -7.21 -5.77
C ALA A 36 -2.14 -6.76 -4.31
N LEU A 37 -1.11 -6.13 -3.73
CA LEU A 37 -1.15 -5.59 -2.38
C LEU A 37 -2.15 -4.43 -2.24
N ALA A 38 -2.19 -3.51 -3.22
CA ALA A 38 -3.17 -2.43 -3.26
C ALA A 38 -4.61 -2.97 -3.32
N GLY A 39 -4.83 -4.03 -4.10
CA GLY A 39 -6.12 -4.73 -4.16
C GLY A 39 -6.54 -5.32 -2.81
N PHE A 40 -5.61 -5.96 -2.08
CA PHE A 40 -5.85 -6.44 -0.72
C PHE A 40 -6.17 -5.29 0.23
N VAL A 41 -5.35 -4.23 0.25
CA VAL A 41 -5.52 -3.09 1.16
C VAL A 41 -6.87 -2.42 0.96
N ARG A 42 -7.31 -2.26 -0.30
CA ARG A 42 -8.62 -1.71 -0.63
C ARG A 42 -9.74 -2.54 0.00
N ARG A 43 -9.75 -3.86 -0.21
CA ARG A 43 -10.78 -4.76 0.33
C ARG A 43 -10.80 -4.74 1.86
N ALA A 44 -9.65 -4.95 2.50
CA ALA A 44 -9.55 -4.94 3.96
C ALA A 44 -9.91 -3.58 4.58
N SER A 45 -9.62 -2.47 3.89
CA SER A 45 -10.03 -1.13 4.35
C SER A 45 -11.55 -0.96 4.28
N PHE A 46 -12.20 -1.41 3.20
CA PHE A 46 -13.66 -1.36 3.11
C PHE A 46 -14.34 -2.25 4.14
N ASP A 47 -13.82 -3.44 4.38
CA ASP A 47 -14.31 -4.32 5.45
C ASP A 47 -14.19 -3.63 6.81
N ALA A 48 -13.04 -3.01 7.11
CA ALA A 48 -12.84 -2.31 8.37
C ALA A 48 -13.76 -1.09 8.54
N LEU A 49 -14.08 -0.37 7.45
CA LEU A 49 -15.02 0.76 7.47
C LEU A 49 -16.47 0.31 7.63
N SER A 50 -16.83 -0.85 7.09
CA SER A 50 -18.22 -1.35 7.08
C SER A 50 -18.54 -2.18 8.32
N LYS A 51 -17.57 -2.95 8.82
CA LYS A 51 -17.74 -3.95 9.89
C LYS A 51 -17.02 -3.58 11.19
N GLY A 52 -16.21 -2.51 11.19
CA GLY A 52 -15.38 -2.11 12.33
C GLY A 52 -14.00 -2.79 12.34
N VAL A 53 -13.26 -2.67 13.44
CA VAL A 53 -11.89 -3.21 13.54
C VAL A 53 -11.92 -4.75 13.56
N THR A 54 -11.23 -5.37 12.61
CA THR A 54 -11.09 -6.83 12.47
C THR A 54 -9.62 -7.28 12.56
N ALA A 55 -9.38 -8.59 12.50
CA ALA A 55 -8.03 -9.14 12.36
C ALA A 55 -7.30 -8.59 11.14
N GLU A 56 -7.99 -8.35 10.02
CA GLU A 56 -7.39 -7.77 8.80
C GLU A 56 -6.89 -6.34 9.02
N THR A 57 -7.46 -5.61 9.99
CA THR A 57 -6.97 -4.27 10.35
C THR A 57 -5.54 -4.33 10.89
N ARG A 58 -5.17 -5.40 11.59
CA ARG A 58 -3.78 -5.64 12.04
C ARG A 58 -2.86 -5.93 10.85
N THR A 59 -3.33 -6.74 9.90
CA THR A 59 -2.61 -7.03 8.65
C THR A 59 -2.34 -5.75 7.85
N LEU A 60 -3.28 -4.81 7.79
CA LEU A 60 -3.07 -3.50 7.16
C LEU A 60 -1.89 -2.72 7.80
N VAL A 61 -1.75 -2.77 9.12
CA VAL A 61 -0.64 -2.12 9.83
C VAL A 61 0.70 -2.76 9.47
N GLU A 62 0.75 -4.10 9.44
CA GLU A 62 1.97 -4.85 9.10
C GLU A 62 2.40 -4.60 7.65
N ILE A 63 1.46 -4.59 6.71
CA ILE A 63 1.71 -4.25 5.30
C ILE A 63 2.33 -2.85 5.18
N ASN A 64 1.70 -1.84 5.79
CA ASN A 64 2.20 -0.47 5.71
C ASN A 64 3.59 -0.30 6.32
N ARG A 65 3.86 -1.00 7.44
CA ARG A 65 5.19 -1.00 8.07
C ARG A 65 6.25 -1.65 7.18
N ASN A 66 5.93 -2.78 6.55
CA ASN A 66 6.84 -3.48 5.66
C ASN A 66 7.18 -2.66 4.42
N VAL A 67 6.17 -2.04 3.79
CA VAL A 67 6.34 -1.16 2.62
C VAL A 67 7.16 0.08 2.98
N ALA A 68 6.82 0.77 4.08
CA ALA A 68 7.59 1.93 4.55
C ALA A 68 9.06 1.56 4.87
N GLY A 69 9.27 0.38 5.47
CA GLY A 69 10.61 -0.16 5.73
C GLY A 69 11.41 -0.43 4.45
N GLY A 70 10.75 -0.98 3.43
CA GLY A 70 11.35 -1.19 2.09
C GLY A 70 11.75 0.13 1.44
N LEU A 71 10.85 1.10 1.40
CA LEU A 71 11.10 2.42 0.81
C LEU A 71 12.27 3.13 1.51
N ARG A 72 12.30 3.12 2.85
CA ARG A 72 13.38 3.74 3.63
C ARG A 72 14.74 3.11 3.31
N ARG A 73 14.80 1.79 3.11
CA ARG A 73 16.04 1.10 2.70
C ARG A 73 16.46 1.49 1.29
N SER A 74 15.53 1.55 0.33
CA SER A 74 15.82 1.96 -1.05
C SER A 74 16.47 3.35 -1.10
N LEU A 75 15.88 4.32 -0.39
CA LEU A 75 16.39 5.69 -0.29
C LEU A 75 17.77 5.75 0.37
N ALA A 76 18.03 4.91 1.37
CA ALA A 76 19.34 4.84 2.04
C ALA A 76 20.43 4.17 1.17
N SER A 77 20.05 3.27 0.25
CA SER A 77 20.99 2.59 -0.66
C SER A 77 21.33 3.37 -1.93
N GLY A 78 20.82 4.60 -2.12
CA GLY A 78 21.04 5.40 -3.34
C GLY A 78 20.37 4.83 -4.60
N HIS A 79 19.56 3.79 -4.45
CA HIS A 79 18.71 3.24 -5.51
C HIS A 79 17.35 3.94 -5.37
N ALA A 80 17.16 5.01 -6.15
CA ALA A 80 15.82 5.57 -6.31
C ALA A 80 14.92 4.50 -6.94
N PRO A 81 13.72 4.25 -6.40
CA PRO A 81 12.75 3.33 -6.99
C PRO A 81 12.35 3.74 -8.41
#